data_AF-A0A958C1D1-F1
#
_entry.id   AF-A0A958C1D1-F1
#
_cell.length_a   1.000
_cell.length_b   1.000
_cell.length_c   1.000
_cell.angle_alpha   90.00
_cell.angle_beta   90.00
_cell.angle_gamma   90.00
#
_symmetry.space_group_name_H-M   'P 1'
#
loop_
_entity.id
_entity.type
_entity.pdbx_description
1 polymer ?
#
loop_
_entity_poly.entity_id
_entity_poly.type
_entity_poly.pdbx_seq_one_letter_code
_entity_poly.pdbx_strand_id
1 'polypeptide(L)' 'MDLPATSFSQKSIYYLFLLLIIGLATACQPQPKQVSIEADGTTKRITTEATTVRDVLDEAKIELGQLDR' A
#
# COMPACT_ATOMS: atom_id res chain seq x y z
N MET A 1 38.93 6.95 12.92
CA MET A 1 37.54 7.21 13.37
C MET A 1 37.02 5.87 13.86
N ASP A 2 37.42 5.52 15.08
CA ASP A 2 37.27 4.19 15.64
C ASP A 2 35.84 4.02 16.15
N LEU A 3 35.11 3.07 15.58
CA LEU A 3 33.78 2.70 16.06
C LEU A 3 33.94 2.07 17.45
N PRO A 4 33.28 2.58 18.50
CA PRO A 4 33.47 2.06 19.85
C PRO A 4 33.05 0.59 19.92
N ALA A 5 33.84 -0.22 20.63
CA ALA A 5 33.56 -1.61 20.91
C ALA A 5 32.26 -1.73 21.73
N THR A 6 31.14 -1.85 21.03
CA THR A 6 29.81 -2.01 21.63
C THR A 6 29.68 -3.41 22.23
N SER A 7 29.41 -3.48 23.53
CA SER A 7 29.27 -4.74 24.27
C SER A 7 28.08 -5.54 23.74
N PHE A 8 28.15 -6.87 23.88
CA PHE A 8 27.14 -7.82 23.37
C PHE A 8 25.70 -7.50 23.83
N SER A 9 25.55 -7.00 25.06
CA SER A 9 24.26 -6.56 25.62
C SER A 9 23.69 -5.31 24.92
N GLN A 10 24.55 -4.37 24.52
CA GLN A 10 24.14 -3.12 23.88
C GLN A 10 23.72 -3.30 22.42
N LYS A 11 24.37 -4.21 21.69
CA LYS A 11 23.93 -4.63 20.35
C LYS A 11 22.57 -5.30 20.39
N SER A 12 22.33 -6.15 21.40
CA SER A 12 21.04 -6.82 21.60
C SER A 12 19.90 -5.82 21.86
N ILE A 13 20.14 -4.82 22.71
CA ILE A 13 19.19 -3.72 22.94
C ILE A 13 18.94 -2.91 21.66
N TYR A 14 20.01 -2.60 20.91
CA TYR A 14 19.89 -1.88 19.63
C TYR A 14 19.08 -2.68 18.59
N TYR A 15 19.31 -3.98 18.45
CA TYR A 15 18.51 -4.84 17.56
C TYR A 15 17.05 -4.95 17.99
N LEU A 16 16.78 -4.94 19.31
CA LEU A 16 15.43 -4.96 19.85
C LEU A 16 14.68 -3.64 19.57
N PHE A 17 15.35 -2.50 19.72
CA PHE A 17 14.82 -1.20 19.30
C PHE A 17 14.66 -1.10 17.77
N LEU A 18 15.60 -1.64 16.99
CA LEU A 18 15.53 -1.67 15.53
C LEU A 18 14.32 -2.48 15.06
N LEU A 19 14.07 -3.66 15.64
CA LEU A 19 12.87 -4.48 15.36
C LEU A 19 11.58 -3.79 15.78
N LEU A 20 11.57 -3.11 16.93
CA LEU A 20 10.41 -2.38 17.43
C LEU A 20 10.03 -1.21 16.50
N ILE A 21 11.00 -0.42 16.04
CA ILE A 21 10.78 0.73 15.15
C ILE A 21 10.26 0.26 13.78
N ILE A 22 10.81 -0.82 13.23
CA ILE A 22 10.36 -1.40 11.96
C ILE A 22 8.90 -1.90 12.09
N GLY A 23 8.57 -2.58 13.20
CA GLY A 23 7.21 -3.07 13.43
C GLY A 23 6.16 -1.96 13.60
N LEU A 24 6.53 -0.84 14.24
CA LEU A 24 5.66 0.33 14.39
C LEU A 24 5.39 1.02 13.04
N ALA A 25 6.38 1.05 12.14
CA ALA A 25 6.25 1.73 10.84
C ALA A 25 5.27 1.01 9.88
N THR A 26 5.05 -0.29 10.03
CA THR A 26 4.18 -1.07 9.12
C THR A 26 2.68 -0.97 9.43
N ALA A 27 2.29 -0.33 10.53
CA ALA A 27 0.89 -0.31 11.00
C ALA A 27 -0.06 0.61 10.18
N CYS A 28 0.49 1.55 9.42
CA CYS A 28 -0.31 2.44 8.57
C CYS A 28 -0.03 2.11 7.10
N GLN A 29 -0.74 1.11 6.57
CA GLN A 29 -0.83 0.87 5.14
C GLN A 29 -2.26 1.19 4.71
N PRO A 30 -2.47 1.97 3.63
CA PRO A 30 -3.80 2.13 3.05
C PRO A 30 -4.33 0.75 2.66
N GLN A 31 -5.53 0.40 3.14
CA GLN A 31 -6.15 -0.86 2.78
C GLN A 31 -6.74 -0.76 1.38
N PRO A 32 -6.56 -1.79 0.53
CA PRO A 32 -7.19 -1.82 -0.77
C PRO A 32 -8.71 -1.91 -0.61
N LYS A 33 -9.41 -1.21 -1.50
CA LYS A 33 -10.86 -1.10 -1.53
C LYS A 33 -11.41 -2.10 -2.53
N GLN A 34 -12.58 -2.66 -2.25
CA GLN A 34 -13.31 -3.44 -3.24
C GLN A 34 -14.31 -2.52 -3.97
N VAL A 35 -14.22 -2.49 -5.30
CA VAL A 35 -15.08 -1.66 -6.17
C VAL A 35 -15.79 -2.56 -7.16
N SER A 36 -17.08 -2.29 -7.40
CA SER A 36 -17.89 -2.95 -8.43
C SER A 36 -18.19 -1.95 -9.54
N ILE A 37 -17.85 -2.30 -10.77
CA ILE A 37 -18.03 -1.49 -11.97
C ILE A 37 -19.04 -2.21 -12.85
N GLU A 38 -20.09 -1.51 -13.27
CA GLU A 38 -21.05 -2.02 -14.24
C GLU A 38 -21.01 -1.13 -15.48
N ALA A 39 -20.60 -1.72 -16.61
CA ALA A 39 -20.48 -1.03 -17.89
C ALA A 39 -20.86 -2.00 -19.01
N ASP A 40 -21.56 -1.52 -20.03
CA ASP A 40 -21.99 -2.30 -21.20
C ASP A 40 -22.75 -3.60 -20.83
N GLY A 41 -23.51 -3.58 -19.73
CA GLY A 41 -24.25 -4.73 -19.22
C GLY A 41 -23.39 -5.81 -18.54
N THR A 42 -22.11 -5.54 -18.30
CA THR A 42 -21.19 -6.45 -17.60
C THR A 42 -20.75 -5.85 -16.26
N THR A 43 -20.86 -6.65 -15.18
CA THR A 43 -20.36 -6.25 -13.86
C THR A 43 -18.98 -6.86 -13.60
N LYS A 44 -18.00 -6.02 -13.26
CA LYS A 44 -16.64 -6.40 -12.88
C LYS A 44 -16.35 -5.94 -11.45
N ARG A 45 -15.82 -6.83 -10.61
CA ARG A 45 -15.32 -6.46 -9.27
C ARG A 45 -13.81 -6.46 -9.27
N ILE A 46 -13.23 -5.39 -8.74
CA ILE A 46 -11.79 -5.26 -8.58
C ILE A 46 -11.44 -4.83 -7.16
N THR A 47 -10.26 -5.24 -6.72
CA THR A 47 -9.65 -4.76 -5.48
C THR A 47 -8.55 -3.78 -5.87
N THR A 48 -8.63 -2.55 -5.38
CA THR A 48 -7.83 -1.42 -5.88
C THR A 48 -7.40 -0.51 -4.73
N GLU A 49 -6.19 0.02 -4.82
CA GLU A 49 -5.68 1.08 -3.91
C GLU A 49 -5.90 2.48 -4.49
N ALA A 50 -6.53 2.57 -5.67
CA ALA A 50 -6.80 3.80 -6.36
C ALA A 50 -7.48 4.86 -5.47
N THR A 51 -7.08 6.10 -5.72
CA THR A 51 -7.61 7.26 -5.00
C THR A 51 -8.74 7.93 -5.78
N THR A 52 -8.78 7.76 -7.10
CA THR A 52 -9.79 8.36 -7.97
C THR A 52 -10.53 7.32 -8.80
N VAL A 53 -11.74 7.66 -9.24
CA VAL A 53 -12.54 6.79 -10.15
C VAL A 53 -11.83 6.59 -11.48
N ARG A 54 -11.09 7.58 -11.98
CA ARG A 54 -10.32 7.46 -13.23
C ARG A 54 -9.25 6.38 -13.12
N ASP A 55 -8.48 6.39 -12.03
CA ASP A 55 -7.44 5.38 -11.80
C ASP A 55 -8.05 3.96 -11.68
N VAL A 56 -9.21 3.83 -11.03
CA VAL A 56 -9.98 2.56 -10.95
C VAL A 56 -10.34 2.05 -12.36
N LEU A 57 -10.79 2.93 -13.24
CA LEU A 57 -11.16 2.57 -14.62
C LEU A 57 -9.93 2.19 -15.45
N ASP A 58 -8.82 2.91 -15.30
CA ASP A 58 -7.55 2.62 -15.96
C ASP A 58 -7.01 1.25 -15.52
N GLU A 59 -7.02 0.95 -14.21
CA GLU A 59 -6.67 -0.36 -13.66
C GLU A 59 -7.60 -1.47 -14.19
N ALA A 60 -8.90 -1.17 -14.33
CA ALA A 60 -9.88 -2.07 -14.89
C ALA A 60 -9.73 -2.26 -16.42
N LYS A 61 -8.88 -1.46 -17.08
CA LYS A 61 -8.71 -1.36 -18.54
C LYS A 61 -9.99 -0.95 -19.26
N ILE A 62 -10.70 0.03 -18.70
CA ILE A 62 -11.92 0.60 -19.26
C ILE A 62 -11.62 2.03 -19.70
N GLU A 63 -11.74 2.30 -20.99
CA GLU A 63 -11.55 3.65 -21.55
C GLU A 63 -12.89 4.40 -21.56
N LEU A 64 -12.84 5.70 -21.25
CA LEU A 64 -14.00 6.58 -21.33
C LEU A 64 -14.21 7.07 -22.76
N GLY A 65 -15.40 6.85 -23.31
CA GLY A 65 -15.87 7.47 -24.53
C GLY A 65 -16.18 8.96 -24.36
N GLN A 66 -16.33 9.68 -25.48
CA GLN A 66 -16.60 11.14 -25.47
C GLN A 66 -17.88 11.55 -24.73
N LEU A 67 -18.84 10.63 -24.63
CA LEU A 67 -20.15 10.90 -24.02
C LEU A 67 -20.27 10.38 -22.58
N ASP A 68 -19.26 9.64 -22.10
CA ASP A 68 -19.27 9.04 -20.77
C ASP A 68 -19.06 10.11 -19.69
N ARG A 69 -19.72 9.92 -18.53
CA ARG A 69 -19.69 10.87 -17.40
C ARG A 69 -19.45 10.18 -16.08
#